data_AF-A0A2G9TIS0-F1
#
_entry.id   AF-A0A2G9TIS0-F1
#
_cell.length_a   1.000
_cell.length_b   1.000
_cell.length_c   1.000
_cell.angle_alpha   90.00
_cell.angle_beta   90.00
_cell.angle_gamma   90.00
#
_symmetry.space_group_name_H-M   'P 1'
#
loop_
_entity.id
_entity.type
_entity.pdbx_description
1 polymer ?
#
loop_
_entity_poly.entity_id
_entity_poly.type
_entity_poly.pdbx_seq_one_letter_code
_entity_poly.pdbx_strand_id
1 'polypeptide(L)' 'MENFRIVSDAFRYNQHETFAFLLEHMDGDQLRNAREVIDRIQGRRDNMDGERLRRALVQRQATID' A
#
# COMPACT_ATOMS: atom_id res chain seq x y z
N MET A 1 -14.81 -4.53 -5.11
CA MET A 1 -13.52 -4.37 -5.84
C MET A 1 -13.10 -2.88 -5.86
N GLU A 2 -13.16 -2.18 -4.70
CA GLU A 2 -12.86 -0.73 -4.59
C GLU A 2 -11.69 -0.40 -3.66
N ASN A 3 -11.37 -1.26 -2.68
CA ASN A 3 -10.37 -0.97 -1.64
C ASN A 3 -8.95 -0.73 -2.18
N PHE A 4 -8.56 -1.45 -3.24
CA PHE A 4 -7.21 -1.31 -3.81
C PHE A 4 -6.99 0.06 -4.48
N ARG A 5 -8.06 0.72 -4.96
CA ARG A 5 -7.96 2.04 -5.59
C ARG A 5 -7.70 3.12 -4.53
N ILE A 6 -8.43 3.04 -3.42
CA ILE A 6 -8.32 4.01 -2.32
C ILE A 6 -6.92 3.92 -1.67
N VAL A 7 -6.40 2.70 -1.44
CA VAL A 7 -5.05 2.55 -0.87
C VAL A 7 -3.95 3.02 -1.83
N SER A 8 -4.15 2.83 -3.14
CA SER A 8 -3.21 3.33 -4.16
C SER A 8 -3.23 4.86 -4.27
N ASP A 9 -4.40 5.49 -4.10
CA ASP A 9 -4.51 6.94 -4.05
C ASP A 9 -3.88 7.51 -2.77
N ALA A 10 -4.15 6.89 -1.61
CA ALA A 10 -3.49 7.26 -0.35
C ALA A 10 -1.96 7.16 -0.46
N PHE A 11 -1.44 6.13 -1.13
CA PHE A 11 -0.02 6.01 -1.44
C PHE A 11 0.48 7.14 -2.35
N ARG A 12 -0.21 7.39 -3.48
CA ARG A 12 0.17 8.40 -4.48
C ARG A 12 0.23 9.81 -3.90
N TYR A 13 -0.65 10.13 -2.95
CA TYR A 13 -0.74 11.44 -2.30
C TYR A 13 -0.03 11.48 -0.94
N ASN A 14 0.72 10.44 -0.56
CA ASN A 14 1.49 10.39 0.67
C ASN A 14 0.64 10.56 1.95
N GLN A 15 -0.57 10.01 1.96
CA GLN A 15 -1.50 10.07 3.10
C GLN A 15 -1.20 8.93 4.08
N HIS A 16 -0.21 9.12 4.95
CA HIS A 16 0.35 8.03 5.78
C HIS A 16 -0.67 7.39 6.72
N GLU A 17 -1.45 8.19 7.43
CA GLU A 17 -2.45 7.70 8.39
C GLU A 17 -3.59 6.96 7.69
N THR A 18 -4.12 7.53 6.61
CA THR A 18 -5.16 6.91 5.79
C THR A 18 -4.67 5.59 5.18
N PHE A 19 -3.43 5.58 4.69
CA PHE A 19 -2.82 4.37 4.14
C PHE A 19 -2.73 3.26 5.19
N ALA A 20 -2.17 3.57 6.37
CA ALA A 20 -2.05 2.60 7.47
C ALA A 20 -3.42 2.05 7.90
N PHE A 21 -4.40 2.93 8.08
CA PHE A 21 -5.77 2.54 8.43
C PHE A 21 -6.40 1.59 7.40
N LEU A 22 -6.20 1.85 6.10
CA LEU A 22 -6.71 0.98 5.04
C LEU A 22 -6.07 -0.41 5.08
N LEU A 23 -4.75 -0.50 5.34
CA LEU A 23 -4.03 -1.78 5.42
C LEU A 23 -4.54 -2.68 6.55
N GLU A 24 -5.03 -2.13 7.65
CA GLU A 24 -5.56 -2.92 8.77
C GLU A 24 -6.82 -3.71 8.38
N HIS A 25 -7.59 -3.19 7.44
CA HIS A 25 -8.89 -3.72 7.00
C HIS A 25 -8.81 -4.58 5.73
N MET A 26 -7.61 -4.82 5.22
CA MET A 26 -7.38 -5.60 4.00
C MET A 26 -7.02 -7.05 4.32
N ASP A 27 -7.57 -7.98 3.55
CA ASP A 27 -7.17 -9.38 3.54
C ASP A 27 -5.89 -9.61 2.72
N GLY A 28 -5.33 -10.83 2.79
CA GLY A 28 -4.06 -11.17 2.13
C GLY A 28 -4.08 -10.99 0.60
N ASP A 29 -5.20 -11.28 -0.05
CA ASP A 29 -5.36 -11.10 -1.50
C ASP A 29 -5.45 -9.62 -1.87
N GLN A 30 -6.17 -8.83 -1.08
CA GLN A 30 -6.24 -7.38 -1.25
C GLN A 30 -4.87 -6.72 -1.06
N LEU A 31 -4.10 -7.13 -0.05
CA LEU A 31 -2.75 -6.62 0.18
C LEU A 31 -1.80 -6.98 -0.97
N ARG A 32 -1.90 -8.21 -1.50
CA ARG A 32 -1.13 -8.66 -2.66
C ARG A 32 -1.43 -7.81 -3.90
N ASN A 33 -2.70 -7.58 -4.19
CA ASN A 33 -3.13 -6.74 -5.31
C ASN A 33 -2.68 -5.28 -5.16
N ALA A 34 -2.79 -4.70 -3.96
CA ALA A 34 -2.34 -3.34 -3.70
C ALA A 34 -0.82 -3.20 -3.88
N ARG A 35 -0.04 -4.21 -3.47
CA ARG A 35 1.42 -4.22 -3.64
C ARG A 35 1.83 -4.15 -5.10
N GLU A 36 1.20 -4.91 -5.98
CA GLU A 36 1.51 -4.85 -7.42
C GLU A 36 1.32 -3.45 -8.01
N VAL A 37 0.28 -2.74 -7.58
CA VAL A 37 0.00 -1.37 -8.05
C VAL A 37 1.01 -0.38 -7.46
N ILE A 38 1.28 -0.48 -6.16
CA ILE A 38 2.21 0.40 -5.44
C ILE A 38 3.64 0.25 -5.94
N ASP A 39 4.11 -0.98 -6.18
CA ASP A 39 5.44 -1.25 -6.75
C ASP A 39 5.60 -0.59 -8.13
N ARG A 40 4.53 -0.59 -8.97
CA ARG A 40 4.54 0.14 -10.26
C ARG A 40 4.58 1.66 -10.11
N ILE A 41 3.94 2.21 -9.08
CA ILE A 41 3.95 3.66 -8.80
C ILE A 41 5.33 4.07 -8.29
N GLN A 42 5.88 3.33 -7.33
CA GLN A 42 7.21 3.59 -6.74
C GLN A 42 8.30 3.52 -7.81
N GLY A 43 8.27 2.52 -8.69
CA GLY A 43 9.23 2.40 -9.79
C GLY A 43 9.23 3.58 -10.77
N ARG A 44 8.20 4.43 -10.75
CA ARG A 44 8.12 5.68 -11.54
C ARG A 44 8.45 6.94 -10.73
N ARG A 45 8.39 6.86 -9.40
CA ARG A 45 8.53 7.97 -8.45
C ARG A 45 9.35 7.48 -7.27
N ASP A 46 10.65 7.29 -7.49
CA ASP A 46 11.54 6.72 -6.48
C ASP A 46 11.82 7.74 -5.38
N ASN A 47 10.92 7.83 -4.40
CA ASN A 47 10.98 8.76 -3.28
C ASN A 47 10.97 8.02 -1.92
N MET A 48 11.57 8.66 -0.91
CA MET A 48 11.76 8.04 0.41
C MET A 48 10.45 7.75 1.15
N ASP A 49 9.44 8.62 0.99
CA ASP A 49 8.17 8.43 1.69
C ASP A 49 7.37 7.25 1.12
N GLY A 50 7.38 7.08 -0.20
CA GLY A 50 6.78 5.93 -0.86
C GLY A 50 7.45 4.62 -0.46
N GLU A 51 8.78 4.59 -0.29
CA GLU A 51 9.46 3.40 0.24
C GLU A 51 9.04 3.07 1.68
N ARG A 52 8.78 4.06 2.54
CA ARG A 52 8.26 3.83 3.90
C ARG A 52 6.86 3.21 3.88
N LEU A 53 5.95 3.75 3.07
CA LEU A 53 4.59 3.20 2.92
C LEU A 53 4.62 1.79 2.32
N ARG A 54 5.48 1.56 1.33
CA ARG A 54 5.68 0.24 0.72
C ARG A 54 6.17 -0.78 1.74
N ARG A 55 7.10 -0.40 2.63
CA ARG A 55 7.55 -1.27 3.74
C ARG A 55 6.43 -1.62 4.70
N ALA A 56 5.58 -0.66 5.07
CA ALA A 56 4.42 -0.91 5.93
C ALA A 56 3.45 -1.94 5.32
N LEU A 57 3.20 -1.82 4.01
CA LEU A 57 2.41 -2.80 3.26
C LEU A 57 3.03 -4.21 3.29
N VAL A 58 4.34 -4.32 3.02
CA VAL A 58 5.04 -5.61 3.03
C VAL A 58 5.03 -6.25 4.41
N GLN A 59 5.22 -5.45 5.46
CA GLN A 59 5.12 -5.93 6.85
C GLN A 59 3.71 -6.44 7.16
N ARG A 60 2.67 -5.69 6.78
CA ARG A 60 1.29 -6.13 7.00
C ARG A 60 1.01 -7.46 6.30
N GLN A 61 1.42 -7.59 5.03
CA GLN A 61 1.26 -8.84 4.27
C GLN A 61 1.90 -10.04 5.00
N ALA A 62 3.10 -9.87 5.55
CA ALA A 62 3.80 -10.91 6.29
C ALA A 62 3.14 -11.30 7.64
N THR A 63 2.15 -10.54 8.12
CA THR A 63 1.45 -10.81 9.38
C THR A 63 0.04 -11.37 9.21
N ILE A 64 -0.47 -11.44 7.97
CA ILE A 64 -1.79 -12.01 7.65
C ILE A 64 -1.67 -13.42 7.07
N ASP A 65 -0.47 -13.84 6.63
CA ASP A 65 -0.17 -15.22 6.23
C ASP A 65 -0.16 -16.19 7.43
#